data_AF-A0A533YL28-F1
#
_entry.id   AF-A0A533YL28-F1
#
_cell.length_a   1.000
_cell.length_b   1.000
_cell.length_c   1.000
_cell.angle_alpha   90.00
_cell.angle_beta   90.00
_cell.angle_gamma   90.00
#
_symmetry.space_group_name_H-M   'P 1'
#
loop_
_entity.id
_entity.type
_entity.pdbx_description
1 polymer ?
#
loop_
_entity_poly.entity_id
_entity_poly.type
_entity_poly.pdbx_seq_one_letter_code
_entity_poly.pdbx_strand_id
1 'polypeptide(L)'
;MADEIRARFGASVERQMVSDVPIGAFLSAGLDSSSIVAAMVAAVAQKQPVRTYTITFPEKYRVGETTIDDPGVPQRLARKLGCEHHEIVVEPDVVDLLPSLTWHMDEPTADPAIITAYLVCREARKQATVLLSGVGGDEIFAGYRKHVAQGWAEKYRRVPSFFRTAAERALLGLPSLRGTRMKGSVRLAKKMARSAALSPVDAFIRNCTYLDAREKTELYALKSQQMVSGNPASQHLAAFDKVRHADFLNQMLYLDTKIFMTTLNLTYNDKMSMASSVEVRVPFLDREFAEFVAWNVRPEWKLQGRWRPVTKHIFRRAMHSMLQEEV
;
A
#
# COMPACT_ATOMS: atom_id res chain seq x y z
N MET A 1 -5.25 12.44 -21.16
CA MET A 1 -4.84 12.13 -19.77
C MET A 1 -4.53 10.65 -19.57
N ALA A 2 -5.49 9.71 -19.71
CA ALA A 2 -5.20 8.28 -19.51
C ALA A 2 -4.06 7.76 -20.41
N ASP A 3 -4.06 8.14 -21.69
CA ASP A 3 -2.98 7.77 -22.63
C ASP A 3 -1.63 8.40 -22.25
N GLU A 4 -1.63 9.62 -21.74
CA GLU A 4 -0.42 10.30 -21.28
C GLU A 4 0.16 9.65 -20.02
N ILE A 5 -0.70 9.26 -19.07
CA ILE A 5 -0.30 8.46 -17.91
C ILE A 5 0.34 7.14 -18.37
N ARG A 6 -0.30 6.41 -19.29
CA ARG A 6 0.23 5.16 -19.82
C ARG A 6 1.59 5.37 -20.50
N ALA A 7 1.74 6.41 -21.32
CA ALA A 7 2.99 6.71 -22.00
C ALA A 7 4.12 7.06 -21.02
N ARG A 8 3.87 7.94 -20.05
CA ARG A 8 4.88 8.34 -19.06
C ARG A 8 5.23 7.21 -18.10
N PHE A 9 4.25 6.39 -17.70
CA PHE A 9 4.49 5.19 -16.91
C PHE A 9 5.34 4.17 -17.68
N GLY A 10 5.02 3.93 -18.96
CA GLY A 10 5.82 3.05 -19.82
C GLY A 10 7.27 3.53 -19.95
N ALA A 11 7.48 4.83 -20.19
CA ALA A 11 8.82 5.42 -20.27
C ALA A 11 9.60 5.28 -18.94
N SER A 12 8.91 5.45 -17.81
CA SER A 12 9.50 5.23 -16.48
C SER A 12 9.94 3.77 -16.29
N VAL A 13 9.10 2.80 -16.68
CA VAL A 13 9.45 1.37 -16.62
C VAL A 13 10.64 1.06 -17.52
N GLU A 14 10.63 1.54 -18.76
CA GLU A 14 11.71 1.34 -19.72
C GLU A 14 13.06 1.87 -19.19
N ARG A 15 13.09 3.07 -18.60
CA ARG A 15 14.29 3.62 -17.96
C ARG A 15 14.83 2.72 -16.84
N GLN A 16 13.94 2.13 -16.05
CA GLN A 16 14.32 1.27 -14.94
C GLN A 16 14.63 -0.17 -15.37
N MET A 17 14.40 -0.54 -16.63
CA MET A 17 14.78 -1.83 -17.20
C MET A 17 16.24 -1.91 -17.66
N VAL A 18 16.95 -0.78 -17.72
CA VAL A 18 18.38 -0.74 -18.11
C VAL A 18 19.21 -1.50 -17.09
N SER A 19 19.79 -2.63 -17.50
CA SER A 19 20.55 -3.53 -16.61
C SER A 19 21.46 -4.44 -17.42
N ASP A 20 22.72 -4.59 -16.97
CA ASP A 20 23.67 -5.58 -17.53
C ASP A 20 23.51 -6.98 -16.90
N VAL A 21 22.64 -7.09 -15.91
CA VAL A 21 22.36 -8.31 -15.15
C VAL A 21 20.89 -8.71 -15.26
N PRO A 22 20.53 -9.99 -15.01
CA PRO A 22 19.16 -10.45 -15.17
C PRO A 22 18.15 -9.67 -14.31
N ILE A 23 17.08 -9.24 -14.97
CA ILE A 23 16.01 -8.43 -14.41
C ILE A 23 14.67 -9.18 -14.43
N GLY A 24 13.85 -8.95 -13.41
CA GLY A 24 12.48 -9.44 -13.35
C GLY A 24 11.55 -8.43 -12.67
N ALA A 25 10.36 -8.89 -12.30
CA ALA A 25 9.41 -8.08 -11.55
C ALA A 25 8.63 -8.93 -10.54
N PHE A 26 8.18 -8.28 -9.48
CA PHE A 26 7.15 -8.86 -8.62
C PHE A 26 5.82 -8.88 -9.35
N LEU A 27 5.10 -10.00 -9.24
CA LEU A 27 3.74 -10.11 -9.75
C LEU A 27 2.81 -10.52 -8.62
N SER A 28 2.02 -9.57 -8.13
CA SER A 28 0.82 -9.86 -7.35
C SER A 28 -0.42 -9.69 -8.21
N ALA A 29 -1.57 -10.17 -7.73
CA ALA A 29 -2.89 -9.96 -8.35
C ALA A 29 -3.34 -8.48 -8.34
N GLY A 30 -2.50 -7.57 -7.85
CA GLY A 30 -2.78 -6.15 -7.78
C GLY A 30 -2.58 -5.43 -9.11
N LEU A 31 -3.29 -4.30 -9.25
CA LEU A 31 -3.18 -3.40 -10.40
C LEU A 31 -1.74 -2.94 -10.65
N ASP A 32 -0.97 -2.61 -9.60
CA ASP A 32 0.32 -1.94 -9.73
C ASP A 32 1.39 -2.86 -10.31
N SER A 33 1.59 -4.03 -9.69
CA SER A 33 2.53 -5.06 -10.18
C SER A 33 2.14 -5.56 -11.56
N SER A 34 0.85 -5.77 -11.81
CA SER A 34 0.35 -6.20 -13.11
C SER A 34 0.67 -5.16 -14.18
N SER A 35 0.53 -3.87 -13.85
CA SER A 35 0.86 -2.76 -14.75
C SER A 35 2.34 -2.71 -15.08
N ILE A 36 3.21 -2.91 -14.08
CA ILE A 36 4.67 -2.98 -14.26
C ILE A 36 5.02 -4.10 -15.25
N VAL A 37 4.51 -5.31 -15.02
CA VAL A 37 4.80 -6.46 -15.88
C VAL A 37 4.29 -6.22 -17.30
N ALA A 38 3.08 -5.72 -17.46
CA ALA A 38 2.53 -5.41 -18.79
C ALA A 38 3.37 -4.35 -19.53
N ALA A 39 3.86 -3.32 -18.83
CA ALA A 39 4.76 -2.32 -19.40
C ALA A 39 6.12 -2.91 -19.78
N MET A 40 6.70 -3.79 -18.95
CA MET A 40 7.95 -4.48 -19.27
C MET A 40 7.80 -5.36 -20.51
N VAL A 41 6.71 -6.12 -20.61
CA VAL A 41 6.41 -6.99 -21.77
C VAL A 41 6.25 -6.17 -23.05
N ALA A 42 5.60 -5.00 -22.97
CA ALA A 42 5.50 -4.08 -24.09
C ALA A 42 6.88 -3.54 -24.51
N ALA A 43 7.74 -3.17 -23.55
CA ALA A 43 9.07 -2.62 -23.82
C ALA A 43 10.03 -3.63 -24.46
N VAL A 44 10.00 -4.92 -24.04
CA VAL A 44 10.86 -5.96 -24.66
C VAL A 44 10.39 -6.41 -26.03
N ALA A 45 9.18 -6.01 -26.47
CA ALA A 45 8.59 -6.36 -27.76
C ALA A 45 8.67 -7.87 -28.07
N GLN A 46 8.41 -8.72 -27.07
CA GLN A 46 8.47 -10.19 -27.15
C GLN A 46 9.83 -10.80 -27.52
N LYS A 47 10.92 -10.03 -27.49
CA LYS A 47 12.27 -10.56 -27.78
C LYS A 47 12.75 -11.55 -26.71
N GLN A 48 12.29 -11.37 -25.48
CA GLN A 48 12.60 -12.26 -24.35
C GLN A 48 11.42 -12.25 -23.36
N PRO A 49 11.10 -13.41 -22.74
CA PRO A 49 10.06 -13.46 -21.73
C PRO A 49 10.47 -12.67 -20.49
N VAL A 50 9.55 -11.88 -19.94
CA VAL A 50 9.77 -11.18 -18.67
C VAL A 50 9.66 -12.18 -17.52
N ARG A 51 10.68 -12.20 -16.65
CA ARG A 51 10.66 -13.02 -15.43
C ARG A 51 9.78 -12.38 -14.37
N THR A 52 8.89 -13.17 -13.80
CA THR A 52 7.95 -12.71 -12.78
C THR A 52 7.99 -13.61 -11.55
N TYR A 53 7.94 -13.01 -10.37
CA TYR A 53 8.07 -13.72 -9.10
C TYR A 53 6.85 -13.44 -8.23
N THR A 54 6.21 -14.52 -7.76
CA THR A 54 5.08 -14.48 -6.83
C THR A 54 5.40 -15.38 -5.64
N ILE A 55 5.15 -14.88 -4.44
CA ILE A 55 5.23 -15.69 -3.22
C ILE A 55 3.83 -16.16 -2.82
N THR A 56 3.73 -17.41 -2.39
CA THR A 56 2.50 -18.01 -1.90
C THR A 56 2.79 -18.90 -0.70
N PHE A 57 1.75 -19.28 0.04
CA PHE A 57 1.85 -20.15 1.21
C PHE A 57 1.11 -21.47 0.97
N PRO A 58 1.51 -22.56 1.66
CA PRO A 58 0.75 -23.81 1.67
C PRO A 58 -0.74 -23.58 1.99
N GLU A 59 -1.61 -24.38 1.36
CA GLU A 59 -3.08 -24.24 1.47
C GLU A 59 -3.59 -24.21 2.91
N LYS A 60 -2.96 -25.01 3.79
CA LYS A 60 -3.26 -25.06 5.23
C LYS A 60 -3.11 -23.72 5.96
N TYR A 61 -2.33 -22.78 5.42
CA TYR A 61 -2.13 -21.44 6.01
C TYR A 61 -2.97 -20.35 5.34
N ARG A 62 -3.61 -20.63 4.19
CA ARG A 62 -4.42 -19.67 3.43
C ARG A 62 -5.86 -19.52 3.95
N VAL A 63 -6.07 -19.73 5.26
CA VAL A 63 -7.41 -19.75 5.87
C VAL A 63 -7.93 -18.32 6.05
N GLY A 64 -8.89 -17.92 5.21
CA GLY A 64 -9.56 -16.62 5.28
C GLY A 64 -8.98 -15.54 4.39
N GLU A 65 -8.04 -15.88 3.49
CA GLU A 65 -7.71 -15.03 2.35
C GLU A 65 -8.98 -14.78 1.54
N THR A 66 -9.31 -13.50 1.36
CA THR A 66 -10.47 -13.12 0.57
C THR A 66 -10.14 -13.40 -0.89
N THR A 67 -11.16 -13.58 -1.74
CA THR A 67 -11.10 -13.86 -3.19
C THR A 67 -10.21 -12.93 -4.05
N ILE A 68 -9.52 -11.97 -3.43
CA ILE A 68 -8.59 -11.00 -4.04
C ILE A 68 -7.16 -11.57 -4.11
N ASP A 69 -6.82 -12.55 -3.26
CA ASP A 69 -5.52 -13.25 -3.29
C ASP A 69 -5.70 -14.68 -3.83
N ASP A 70 -6.45 -14.84 -4.94
CA ASP A 70 -6.43 -16.09 -5.70
C ASP A 70 -5.02 -16.27 -6.29
N PRO A 71 -4.22 -17.28 -5.85
CA PRO A 71 -2.88 -17.50 -6.38
C PRO A 71 -2.89 -17.79 -7.88
N GLY A 72 -4.04 -18.18 -8.44
CA GLY A 72 -4.21 -18.34 -9.87
C GLY A 72 -4.20 -17.04 -10.67
N VAL A 73 -4.52 -15.87 -10.09
CA VAL A 73 -4.57 -14.60 -10.84
C VAL A 73 -3.19 -14.21 -11.39
N PRO A 74 -2.10 -14.13 -10.59
CA PRO A 74 -0.75 -13.88 -11.10
C PRO A 74 -0.34 -14.88 -12.19
N GLN A 75 -0.64 -16.17 -11.99
CA GLN A 75 -0.28 -17.23 -12.93
C GLN A 75 -1.02 -17.08 -14.27
N ARG A 76 -2.33 -16.79 -14.25
CA ARG A 76 -3.14 -16.56 -15.45
C ARG A 76 -2.66 -15.34 -16.22
N LEU A 77 -2.37 -14.25 -15.51
CA LEU A 77 -1.85 -13.03 -16.11
C LEU A 77 -0.47 -13.25 -16.74
N ALA A 78 0.44 -13.91 -16.03
CA ALA A 78 1.77 -14.23 -16.55
C ALA A 78 1.70 -15.10 -17.80
N ARG A 79 0.84 -16.13 -17.81
CA ARG A 79 0.61 -16.98 -18.99
C ARG A 79 0.09 -16.14 -20.17
N LYS A 80 -0.87 -15.24 -19.94
CA LYS A 80 -1.44 -14.39 -20.99
C LYS A 80 -0.42 -13.42 -21.58
N LEU A 81 0.47 -12.89 -20.74
CA LEU A 81 1.52 -11.95 -21.16
C LEU A 81 2.77 -12.64 -21.71
N GLY A 82 2.83 -13.97 -21.71
CA GLY A 82 4.00 -14.73 -22.18
C GLY A 82 5.22 -14.61 -21.26
N CYS A 83 4.99 -14.41 -19.96
CA CYS A 83 6.06 -14.26 -18.97
C CYS A 83 6.63 -15.62 -18.53
N GLU A 84 7.91 -15.61 -18.14
CA GLU A 84 8.53 -16.70 -17.38
C GLU A 84 8.10 -16.53 -15.91
N HIS A 85 7.12 -17.33 -15.46
CA HIS A 85 6.53 -17.18 -14.13
C HIS A 85 7.12 -18.14 -13.12
N HIS A 86 7.58 -17.59 -11.99
CA HIS A 86 8.08 -18.35 -10.85
C HIS A 86 7.17 -18.13 -9.65
N GLU A 87 6.38 -19.15 -9.35
CA GLU A 87 5.62 -19.22 -8.11
C GLU A 87 6.47 -19.88 -7.02
N ILE A 88 6.61 -19.19 -5.89
CA ILE A 88 7.48 -19.58 -4.79
C ILE A 88 6.58 -19.90 -3.60
N VAL A 89 6.40 -21.18 -3.32
CA VAL A 89 5.68 -21.65 -2.12
C VAL A 89 6.66 -21.65 -0.95
N VAL A 90 6.40 -20.83 0.07
CA VAL A 90 7.24 -20.76 1.27
C VAL A 90 6.52 -21.23 2.51
N GLU A 91 7.24 -21.98 3.34
CA GLU A 91 6.84 -22.35 4.69
C GLU A 91 8.01 -22.02 5.65
N PRO A 92 8.24 -20.73 5.94
CA PRO A 92 9.35 -20.33 6.79
C PRO A 92 9.07 -20.69 8.25
N ASP A 93 10.11 -21.10 8.98
CA ASP A 93 10.07 -20.97 10.44
C ASP A 93 10.23 -19.49 10.80
N VAL A 94 9.10 -18.84 11.09
CA VAL A 94 9.09 -17.41 11.41
C VAL A 94 9.83 -17.13 12.71
N VAL A 95 9.84 -18.06 13.67
CA VAL A 95 10.50 -17.87 14.97
C VAL A 95 12.01 -17.69 14.77
N ASP A 96 12.60 -18.53 13.94
CA ASP A 96 14.03 -18.48 13.64
C ASP A 96 14.42 -17.33 12.70
N LEU A 97 13.49 -16.95 11.81
CA LEU A 97 13.75 -15.89 10.84
C LEU A 97 13.69 -14.48 11.45
N LEU A 98 12.79 -14.27 12.42
CA LEU A 98 12.51 -12.95 13.01
C LEU A 98 13.75 -12.23 13.58
N PRO A 99 14.66 -12.87 14.33
CA PRO A 99 15.88 -12.21 14.80
C PRO A 99 16.72 -11.63 13.67
N SER A 100 16.89 -12.37 12.58
CA SER A 100 17.66 -11.93 11.40
C SER A 100 16.97 -10.76 10.67
N LEU A 101 15.64 -10.85 10.45
CA LEU A 101 14.90 -9.75 9.82
C LEU A 101 14.92 -8.49 10.68
N THR A 102 14.82 -8.64 12.00
CA THR A 102 14.89 -7.51 12.94
C THR A 102 16.27 -6.86 12.90
N TRP A 103 17.34 -7.67 12.83
CA TRP A 103 18.70 -7.16 12.61
C TRP A 103 18.78 -6.34 11.33
N HIS A 104 18.31 -6.89 10.19
CA HIS A 104 18.33 -6.18 8.91
C HIS A 104 17.47 -4.91 8.90
N MET A 105 16.36 -4.89 9.64
CA MET A 105 15.50 -3.70 9.74
C MET A 105 16.12 -2.58 10.60
N ASP A 106 17.12 -2.87 11.43
CA ASP A 106 17.68 -1.98 12.48
C ASP A 106 16.67 -1.48 13.52
N GLU A 107 15.40 -1.88 13.44
CA GLU A 107 14.33 -1.52 14.36
C GLU A 107 13.22 -2.58 14.39
N PRO A 108 12.52 -2.73 15.53
CA PRO A 108 11.38 -3.63 15.61
C PRO A 108 10.24 -3.13 14.71
N THR A 109 9.89 -3.94 13.70
CA THR A 109 8.81 -3.63 12.75
C THR A 109 7.62 -4.55 12.99
N ALA A 110 6.45 -3.97 13.27
CA ALA A 110 5.21 -4.70 13.52
C ALA A 110 4.39 -4.90 12.24
N ASP A 111 5.05 -5.17 11.11
CA ASP A 111 4.45 -5.44 9.81
C ASP A 111 4.94 -6.80 9.28
N PRO A 112 4.05 -7.79 9.08
CA PRO A 112 4.45 -9.09 8.54
C PRO A 112 4.98 -9.02 7.09
N ALA A 113 4.77 -7.92 6.36
CA ALA A 113 5.25 -7.74 4.99
C ALA A 113 6.77 -7.92 4.85
N ILE A 114 7.53 -7.62 5.90
CA ILE A 114 8.99 -7.79 5.91
C ILE A 114 9.40 -9.25 5.64
N ILE A 115 8.62 -10.21 6.14
CA ILE A 115 8.87 -11.65 5.98
C ILE A 115 8.67 -12.02 4.52
N THR A 116 7.54 -11.62 3.94
CA THR A 116 7.21 -11.92 2.55
C THR A 116 8.19 -11.26 1.58
N ALA A 117 8.59 -10.01 1.84
CA ALA A 117 9.54 -9.26 1.02
C ALA A 117 10.92 -9.92 1.02
N TYR A 118 11.41 -10.34 2.19
CA TYR A 118 12.68 -11.05 2.29
C TYR A 118 12.64 -12.38 1.54
N LEU A 119 11.60 -13.20 1.77
CA LEU A 119 11.51 -14.53 1.21
C LEU A 119 11.39 -14.51 -0.33
N VAL A 120 10.58 -13.61 -0.90
CA VAL A 120 10.48 -13.50 -2.36
C VAL A 120 11.81 -13.06 -2.97
N CYS A 121 12.53 -12.13 -2.34
CA CYS A 121 13.83 -11.66 -2.83
C CYS A 121 14.90 -12.76 -2.72
N ARG A 122 14.95 -13.48 -1.59
CA ARG A 122 15.89 -14.59 -1.36
C ARG A 122 15.76 -15.66 -2.43
N GLU A 123 14.53 -15.99 -2.80
CA GLU A 123 14.24 -17.01 -3.80
C GLU A 123 14.46 -16.49 -5.23
N ALA A 124 14.06 -15.25 -5.52
CA ALA A 124 14.31 -14.59 -6.80
C ALA A 124 15.81 -14.40 -7.08
N ARG A 125 16.63 -14.18 -6.03
CA ARG A 125 18.09 -13.98 -6.14
C ARG A 125 18.80 -15.08 -6.92
N LYS A 126 18.26 -16.30 -6.89
CA LYS A 126 18.79 -17.46 -7.61
C LYS A 126 18.80 -17.25 -9.13
N GLN A 127 17.98 -16.34 -9.65
CA GLN A 127 17.73 -16.16 -11.08
C GLN A 127 17.74 -14.69 -11.55
N ALA A 128 17.53 -13.72 -10.66
CA ALA A 128 17.56 -12.30 -10.96
C ALA A 128 18.26 -11.52 -9.85
N THR A 129 18.93 -10.43 -10.21
CA THR A 129 19.58 -9.52 -9.26
C THR A 129 18.86 -8.19 -9.17
N VAL A 130 17.98 -7.89 -10.13
CA VAL A 130 17.18 -6.66 -10.18
C VAL A 130 15.70 -7.03 -10.32
N LEU A 131 14.83 -6.44 -9.50
CA LEU A 131 13.39 -6.62 -9.58
C LEU A 131 12.67 -5.27 -9.63
N LEU A 132 11.68 -5.14 -10.53
CA LEU A 132 10.77 -3.99 -10.53
C LEU A 132 9.58 -4.26 -9.60
N SER A 133 9.19 -3.25 -8.84
CA SER A 133 8.11 -3.30 -7.86
C SER A 133 7.02 -2.26 -8.14
N GLY A 134 5.79 -2.60 -7.75
CA GLY A 134 4.63 -1.70 -7.82
C GLY A 134 4.53 -0.69 -6.67
N VAL A 135 5.50 -0.66 -5.73
CA VAL A 135 5.50 0.29 -4.60
C VAL A 135 5.46 1.73 -5.11
N GLY A 136 4.63 2.56 -4.46
CA GLY A 136 4.37 3.94 -4.85
C GLY A 136 3.04 4.13 -5.59
N GLY A 137 2.48 3.07 -6.20
CA GLY A 137 1.23 3.17 -6.95
C GLY A 137 0.03 3.55 -6.08
N ASP A 138 -0.08 2.99 -4.87
CA ASP A 138 -1.11 3.37 -3.90
C ASP A 138 -0.98 4.81 -3.41
N GLU A 139 0.25 5.25 -3.16
CA GLU A 139 0.60 6.56 -2.60
C GLU A 139 0.35 7.71 -3.59
N ILE A 140 0.57 7.51 -4.89
CA ILE A 140 0.39 8.58 -5.88
C ILE A 140 -1.00 8.57 -6.54
N PHE A 141 -1.69 7.41 -6.58
CA PHE A 141 -3.01 7.23 -7.21
C PHE A 141 -4.18 6.96 -6.24
N ALA A 142 -4.00 7.20 -4.95
CA ALA A 142 -5.06 7.02 -3.94
C ALA A 142 -5.60 5.59 -3.85
N GLY A 143 -4.70 4.63 -3.66
CA GLY A 143 -5.01 3.19 -3.64
C GLY A 143 -5.57 2.61 -2.35
N TYR A 144 -5.23 3.20 -1.21
CA TYR A 144 -5.62 2.68 0.10
C TYR A 144 -7.08 2.90 0.50
N ARG A 145 -7.60 1.98 1.33
CA ARG A 145 -8.93 2.08 1.96
C ARG A 145 -9.12 3.35 2.79
N LYS A 146 -8.06 3.93 3.34
CA LYS A 146 -8.13 5.20 4.09
C LYS A 146 -8.55 6.38 3.21
N HIS A 147 -8.20 6.37 1.92
CA HIS A 147 -8.65 7.37 0.95
C HIS A 147 -10.16 7.28 0.73
N VAL A 148 -10.68 6.07 0.55
CA VAL A 148 -12.12 5.80 0.45
C VAL A 148 -12.85 6.27 1.73
N ALA A 149 -12.29 5.92 2.90
CA ALA A 149 -12.89 6.27 4.19
C ALA A 149 -12.98 7.79 4.41
N GLN A 150 -12.00 8.57 3.93
CA GLN A 150 -12.07 10.03 3.97
C GLN A 150 -13.23 10.57 3.13
N GLY A 151 -13.43 10.08 1.90
CA GLY A 151 -14.57 10.49 1.07
C GLY A 151 -15.94 10.16 1.68
N TRP A 152 -16.02 9.14 2.55
CA TRP A 152 -17.22 8.87 3.36
C TRP A 152 -17.31 9.78 4.59
N ALA A 153 -16.18 10.04 5.26
CA ALA A 153 -16.13 10.91 6.43
C ALA A 153 -16.56 12.34 6.11
N GLU A 154 -16.16 12.89 4.95
CA GLU A 154 -16.60 14.22 4.51
C GLU A 154 -18.12 14.30 4.33
N LYS A 155 -18.73 13.26 3.74
CA LYS A 155 -20.18 13.17 3.58
C LYS A 155 -20.87 13.04 4.93
N TYR A 156 -20.34 12.21 5.82
CA TYR A 156 -20.87 12.04 7.17
C TYR A 156 -20.84 13.36 7.97
N ARG A 157 -19.79 14.18 7.81
CA ARG A 157 -19.69 15.48 8.48
C ARG A 157 -20.74 16.50 8.04
N ARG A 158 -21.33 16.34 6.85
CA ARG A 158 -22.46 17.17 6.40
C ARG A 158 -23.77 16.86 7.13
N VAL A 159 -23.85 15.72 7.83
CA VAL A 159 -25.00 15.37 8.67
C VAL A 159 -25.02 16.29 9.91
N PRO A 160 -26.17 16.85 10.31
CA PRO A 160 -26.27 17.70 11.50
C PRO A 160 -25.74 17.01 12.77
N SER A 161 -25.11 17.78 13.65
CA SER A 161 -24.38 17.29 14.83
C SER A 161 -25.24 16.41 15.75
N PHE A 162 -26.51 16.77 15.96
CA PHE A 162 -27.43 16.01 16.81
C PHE A 162 -27.59 14.55 16.36
N PHE A 163 -27.77 14.30 15.06
CA PHE A 163 -27.88 12.94 14.52
C PHE A 163 -26.56 12.17 14.62
N ARG A 164 -25.42 12.86 14.44
CA ARG A 164 -24.09 12.26 14.59
C ARG A 164 -23.83 11.81 16.02
N THR A 165 -24.08 12.68 17.00
CA THR A 165 -23.86 12.38 18.42
C THR A 165 -24.77 11.25 18.92
N ALA A 166 -26.03 11.20 18.45
CA ALA A 166 -26.95 10.11 18.78
C ALA A 166 -26.46 8.77 18.20
N ALA A 167 -26.04 8.75 16.93
CA ALA A 167 -25.49 7.56 16.28
C ALA A 167 -24.19 7.08 16.97
N GLU A 168 -23.28 8.00 17.30
CA GLU A 168 -22.01 7.70 17.97
C GLU A 168 -22.22 7.08 19.36
N ARG A 169 -23.14 7.62 20.17
CA ARG A 169 -23.47 7.05 21.49
C ARG A 169 -24.05 5.63 21.38
N ALA A 170 -24.95 5.41 20.44
CA ALA A 170 -25.51 4.08 20.18
C ALA A 170 -24.44 3.09 19.72
N LEU A 171 -23.54 3.50 18.82
CA LEU A 171 -22.45 2.67 18.29
C LEU A 171 -21.38 2.34 19.34
N LEU A 172 -21.02 3.30 20.19
CA LEU A 172 -20.01 3.12 21.25
C LEU A 172 -20.55 2.25 22.39
N GLY A 173 -21.86 2.30 22.66
CA GLY A 173 -22.55 1.47 23.66
C GLY A 173 -22.69 -0.01 23.27
N LEU A 174 -22.54 -0.36 21.99
CA LEU A 174 -22.55 -1.76 21.57
C LEU A 174 -21.35 -2.51 22.17
N PRO A 175 -21.51 -3.72 22.74
CA PRO A 175 -20.37 -4.52 23.18
C PRO A 175 -19.44 -4.87 22.00
N SER A 176 -18.15 -5.06 22.27
CA SER A 176 -17.24 -5.56 21.23
C SER A 176 -17.64 -6.99 20.86
N LEU A 177 -18.23 -7.18 19.68
CA LEU A 177 -18.59 -8.51 19.17
C LEU A 177 -17.32 -9.28 18.79
N ARG A 178 -16.65 -9.85 19.79
CA ARG A 178 -15.55 -10.81 19.60
C ARG A 178 -16.14 -12.11 19.00
N GLY A 179 -15.49 -12.65 17.97
CA GLY A 179 -15.85 -13.97 17.40
C GLY A 179 -16.92 -14.00 16.30
N THR A 180 -17.50 -12.88 15.88
CA THR A 180 -18.52 -12.87 14.81
C THR A 180 -17.99 -12.34 13.47
N ARG A 181 -18.61 -12.76 12.36
CA ARG A 181 -18.30 -12.26 10.99
C ARG A 181 -18.44 -10.73 10.85
N MET A 182 -19.20 -10.08 11.74
CA MET A 182 -19.40 -8.62 11.75
C MET A 182 -18.33 -7.84 12.53
N LYS A 183 -17.36 -8.51 13.18
CA LYS A 183 -16.30 -7.89 13.97
C LYS A 183 -15.53 -6.81 13.19
N GLY A 184 -15.20 -7.08 11.93
CA GLY A 184 -14.47 -6.13 11.07
C GLY A 184 -15.26 -4.85 10.83
N SER A 185 -16.54 -4.98 10.45
CA SER A 185 -17.43 -3.84 10.17
C SER A 185 -17.76 -3.03 11.42
N VAL A 186 -18.00 -3.69 12.57
CA VAL A 186 -18.25 -2.99 13.84
C VAL A 186 -17.00 -2.28 14.36
N ARG A 187 -15.81 -2.89 14.25
CA ARG A 187 -14.54 -2.23 14.59
C ARG A 187 -14.30 -1.01 13.71
N LEU A 188 -14.54 -1.13 12.41
CA LEU A 188 -14.43 -0.02 11.47
C LEU A 188 -15.44 1.09 11.80
N ALA A 189 -16.70 0.74 12.06
CA ALA A 189 -17.75 1.70 12.39
C ALA A 189 -17.45 2.45 13.70
N LYS A 190 -17.00 1.75 14.76
CA LYS A 190 -16.54 2.38 15.99
C LYS A 190 -15.32 3.27 15.78
N LYS A 191 -14.36 2.85 14.96
CA LYS A 191 -13.20 3.68 14.59
C LYS A 191 -13.63 4.95 13.87
N MET A 192 -14.55 4.83 12.91
CA MET A 192 -15.08 5.98 12.16
C MET A 192 -15.90 6.92 13.07
N ALA A 193 -16.71 6.38 13.97
CA ALA A 193 -17.48 7.14 14.97
C ALA A 193 -16.56 7.95 15.91
N ARG A 194 -15.47 7.34 16.41
CA ARG A 194 -14.49 8.05 17.26
C ARG A 194 -13.76 9.17 16.51
N SER A 195 -13.53 9.00 15.21
CA SER A 195 -12.84 9.98 14.37
C SER A 195 -13.78 11.02 13.74
N ALA A 196 -15.10 10.88 13.92
CA ALA A 196 -16.10 11.70 13.25
C ALA A 196 -16.26 13.11 13.83
N ALA A 197 -15.97 13.26 15.12
CA ALA A 197 -15.97 14.54 15.83
C ALA A 197 -14.65 15.33 15.67
N LEU A 198 -13.60 14.69 15.14
CA LEU A 198 -12.28 15.30 14.97
C LEU A 198 -12.18 16.13 13.68
N SER A 199 -11.22 17.06 13.64
CA SER A 199 -10.84 17.75 12.39
C SER A 199 -10.39 16.73 11.32
N PRO A 200 -10.37 17.07 10.02
CA PRO A 200 -9.90 16.14 8.98
C PRO A 200 -8.48 15.61 9.27
N VAL A 201 -7.58 16.52 9.66
CA VAL A 201 -6.18 16.23 9.98
C VAL A 201 -6.06 15.32 11.20
N ASP A 202 -6.77 15.65 12.29
CA ASP A 202 -6.73 14.83 13.52
C ASP A 202 -7.34 13.44 13.30
N ALA A 203 -8.41 13.37 12.52
CA ALA A 203 -9.03 12.09 12.14
C ALA A 203 -8.07 11.23 11.31
N PHE A 204 -7.34 11.83 10.36
CA PHE A 204 -6.32 11.13 9.57
C PHE A 204 -5.24 10.56 10.48
N ILE A 205 -4.63 11.39 11.31
CA ILE A 205 -3.55 10.99 12.23
C ILE A 205 -4.04 9.90 13.19
N ARG A 206 -5.23 10.06 13.79
CA ARG A 206 -5.86 9.04 14.63
C ARG A 206 -6.04 7.72 13.88
N ASN A 207 -6.44 7.78 12.61
CA ASN A 207 -6.66 6.59 11.81
C ASN A 207 -5.37 5.88 11.38
N CYS A 208 -4.23 6.58 11.37
CA CYS A 208 -2.91 6.01 11.13
C CYS A 208 -2.24 5.46 12.40
N THR A 209 -2.82 5.67 13.59
CA THR A 209 -2.31 5.14 14.86
C THR A 209 -3.14 3.97 15.40
N TYR A 210 -2.48 3.01 16.05
CA TYR A 210 -3.16 1.92 16.76
C TYR A 210 -3.68 2.32 18.14
N LEU A 211 -2.93 3.19 18.83
CA LEU A 211 -3.20 3.63 20.18
C LEU A 211 -3.46 5.14 20.21
N ASP A 212 -4.45 5.56 20.98
CA ASP A 212 -4.68 6.97 21.28
C ASP A 212 -3.72 7.51 22.35
N ALA A 213 -3.82 8.82 22.63
CA ALA A 213 -2.91 9.47 23.57
C ALA A 213 -3.07 8.92 24.99
N ARG A 214 -4.29 8.60 25.40
CA ARG A 214 -4.58 8.06 26.73
C ARG A 214 -4.06 6.63 26.86
N GLU A 215 -4.36 5.78 25.87
CA GLU A 215 -3.87 4.40 25.81
C GLU A 215 -2.33 4.35 25.82
N LYS A 216 -1.67 5.29 25.12
CA LYS A 216 -0.21 5.45 25.18
C LYS A 216 0.27 5.87 26.57
N THR A 217 -0.35 6.84 27.20
CA THR A 217 0.03 7.27 28.57
C THR A 217 -0.14 6.14 29.58
N GLU A 218 -1.24 5.38 29.52
CA GLU A 218 -1.46 4.21 30.38
C GLU A 218 -0.40 3.12 30.13
N LEU A 219 -0.04 2.87 28.88
CA LEU A 219 1.01 1.92 28.51
C LEU A 219 2.41 2.38 28.97
N TYR A 220 2.73 3.66 28.80
CA TYR A 220 4.04 4.24 29.17
C TYR A 220 4.18 4.51 30.67
N ALA A 221 3.09 4.65 31.41
CA ALA A 221 3.13 4.75 32.87
C ALA A 221 3.82 3.52 33.52
N LEU A 222 3.87 2.38 32.82
CA LEU A 222 4.57 1.17 33.22
C LEU A 222 6.11 1.23 33.04
N LYS A 223 6.63 2.17 32.25
CA LYS A 223 8.07 2.38 31.99
C LYS A 223 8.36 3.87 31.93
N SER A 224 8.70 4.48 33.07
CA SER A 224 9.22 5.85 33.26
C SER A 224 8.75 6.90 32.23
N GLN A 225 7.89 7.84 32.68
CA GLN A 225 7.42 8.99 31.89
C GLN A 225 8.54 9.86 31.28
N GLN A 226 9.81 9.65 31.67
CA GLN A 226 10.96 10.39 31.13
C GLN A 226 11.36 10.00 29.69
N MET A 227 10.85 8.90 29.12
CA MET A 227 11.26 8.50 27.76
C MET A 227 10.49 9.16 26.60
N VAL A 228 9.35 9.82 26.85
CA VAL A 228 8.51 10.36 25.77
C VAL A 228 8.58 11.88 25.78
N SER A 229 9.60 12.44 25.11
CA SER A 229 9.64 13.86 24.79
C SER A 229 9.02 14.10 23.41
N GLY A 230 8.07 15.03 23.34
CA GLY A 230 7.47 15.51 22.08
C GLY A 230 6.15 14.87 21.67
N ASN A 231 5.45 15.54 20.75
CA ASN A 231 4.22 15.04 20.13
C ASN A 231 4.57 14.15 18.92
N PRO A 232 4.26 12.85 18.92
CA PRO A 232 4.53 11.96 17.77
C PRO A 232 3.84 12.40 16.47
N ALA A 233 2.77 13.19 16.57
CA ALA A 233 2.05 13.73 15.42
C ALA A 233 2.70 15.00 14.84
N SER A 234 3.72 15.58 15.47
CA SER A 234 4.35 16.84 15.05
C SER A 234 4.81 16.82 13.59
N GLN A 235 5.48 15.76 13.16
CA GLN A 235 5.92 15.60 11.77
C GLN A 235 4.74 15.55 10.79
N HIS A 236 3.65 14.88 11.17
CA HIS A 236 2.43 14.80 10.34
C HIS A 236 1.76 16.18 10.23
N LEU A 237 1.61 16.88 11.36
CA LEU A 237 1.02 18.22 11.40
C LEU A 237 1.83 19.22 10.55
N ALA A 238 3.16 19.19 10.67
CA ALA A 238 4.05 20.01 9.85
C ALA A 238 3.96 19.67 8.36
N ALA A 239 3.82 18.39 8.01
CA ALA A 239 3.62 17.98 6.62
C ALA A 239 2.28 18.47 6.06
N PHE A 240 1.20 18.42 6.85
CA PHE A 240 -0.10 18.97 6.45
C PHE A 240 -0.04 20.48 6.21
N ASP A 241 0.63 21.25 7.08
CA ASP A 241 0.74 22.70 6.92
C ASP A 241 1.44 23.10 5.60
N LYS A 242 2.48 22.36 5.19
CA LYS A 242 3.20 22.58 3.91
C LYS A 242 2.28 22.51 2.69
N VAL A 243 1.26 21.64 2.72
CA VAL A 243 0.35 21.39 1.59
C VAL A 243 -1.09 21.80 1.89
N ARG A 244 -1.33 22.64 2.90
CA ARG A 244 -2.67 23.06 3.34
C ARG A 244 -3.56 23.65 2.24
N HIS A 245 -2.94 24.17 1.18
CA HIS A 245 -3.59 24.78 0.03
C HIS A 245 -4.12 23.75 -0.99
N ALA A 246 -3.64 22.50 -0.94
CA ALA A 246 -4.07 21.44 -1.84
C ALA A 246 -5.41 20.84 -1.38
N ASP A 247 -6.09 20.15 -2.30
CA ASP A 247 -7.22 19.30 -1.95
C ASP A 247 -6.82 18.27 -0.88
N PHE A 248 -7.74 17.95 0.03
CA PHE A 248 -7.43 17.12 1.19
C PHE A 248 -6.97 15.70 0.81
N LEU A 249 -7.46 15.13 -0.30
CA LEU A 249 -6.93 13.85 -0.80
C LEU A 249 -5.46 14.00 -1.18
N ASN A 250 -5.08 15.04 -1.91
CA ASN A 250 -3.68 15.30 -2.26
C ASN A 250 -2.82 15.59 -1.02
N GLN A 251 -3.36 16.22 0.02
CA GLN A 251 -2.66 16.34 1.30
C GLN A 251 -2.35 14.97 1.90
N MET A 252 -3.32 14.05 1.91
CA MET A 252 -3.12 12.67 2.37
C MET A 252 -2.06 11.95 1.53
N LEU A 253 -2.12 12.04 0.19
CA LEU A 253 -1.13 11.42 -0.70
C LEU A 253 0.29 11.96 -0.51
N TYR A 254 0.41 13.26 -0.20
CA TYR A 254 1.69 13.88 0.15
C TYR A 254 2.25 13.27 1.45
N LEU A 255 1.44 13.13 2.50
CA LEU A 255 1.87 12.48 3.75
C LEU A 255 2.18 10.99 3.53
N ASP A 256 1.42 10.31 2.68
CA ASP A 256 1.67 8.92 2.36
C ASP A 256 3.02 8.76 1.67
N THR A 257 3.37 9.67 0.76
CA THR A 257 4.65 9.66 0.06
C THR A 257 5.81 10.10 0.95
N LYS A 258 5.63 11.10 1.81
CA LYS A 258 6.72 11.74 2.58
C LYS A 258 6.93 11.20 3.98
N ILE A 259 5.97 10.46 4.52
CA ILE A 259 6.05 9.88 5.86
C ILE A 259 5.86 8.38 5.75
N PHE A 260 4.65 7.93 5.39
CA PHE A 260 4.29 6.51 5.47
C PHE A 260 5.19 5.62 4.62
N MET A 261 5.37 5.96 3.35
CA MET A 261 6.15 5.20 2.40
C MET A 261 7.64 5.19 2.77
N THR A 262 8.18 6.32 3.21
CA THR A 262 9.59 6.48 3.60
C THR A 262 9.94 5.84 4.93
N THR A 263 8.97 5.58 5.81
CA THR A 263 9.20 4.93 7.10
C THR A 263 8.80 3.46 7.12
N LEU A 264 8.08 2.98 6.09
CA LEU A 264 7.55 1.62 6.06
C LEU A 264 7.82 0.96 4.70
N ASN A 265 7.05 1.30 3.67
CA ASN A 265 7.02 0.55 2.39
C ASN A 265 8.37 0.52 1.67
N LEU A 266 9.04 1.66 1.53
CA LEU A 266 10.37 1.71 0.92
C LEU A 266 11.41 1.12 1.86
N THR A 267 11.32 1.41 3.17
CA THR A 267 12.29 0.95 4.15
C THR A 267 12.40 -0.56 4.19
N TYR A 268 11.27 -1.27 4.37
CA TYR A 268 11.34 -2.72 4.42
C TYR A 268 11.67 -3.32 3.05
N ASN A 269 11.16 -2.75 1.96
CA ASN A 269 11.40 -3.32 0.64
C ASN A 269 12.89 -3.23 0.26
N ASP A 270 13.51 -2.08 0.51
CA ASP A 270 14.95 -1.87 0.34
C ASP A 270 15.76 -2.79 1.26
N LYS A 271 15.54 -2.72 2.58
CA LYS A 271 16.33 -3.51 3.54
C LYS A 271 16.18 -5.02 3.36
N MET A 272 14.96 -5.51 3.12
CA MET A 272 14.71 -6.96 2.97
C MET A 272 15.20 -7.49 1.62
N SER A 273 15.14 -6.68 0.56
CA SER A 273 15.71 -7.06 -0.73
C SER A 273 17.24 -7.07 -0.71
N MET A 274 17.86 -6.07 -0.08
CA MET A 274 19.30 -5.99 0.09
C MET A 274 19.86 -7.06 1.03
N ALA A 275 19.08 -7.49 2.04
CA ALA A 275 19.40 -8.68 2.84
C ALA A 275 19.52 -9.97 2.00
N SER A 276 18.96 -9.96 0.78
CA SER A 276 19.05 -11.04 -0.21
C SER A 276 19.92 -10.66 -1.42
N SER A 277 20.64 -9.54 -1.37
CA SER A 277 21.45 -9.01 -2.49
C SER A 277 20.66 -8.83 -3.79
N VAL A 278 19.42 -8.35 -3.70
CA VAL A 278 18.55 -8.02 -4.83
C VAL A 278 18.25 -6.52 -4.83
N GLU A 279 18.49 -5.85 -5.95
CA GLU A 279 18.10 -4.46 -6.17
C GLU A 279 16.61 -4.38 -6.52
N VAL A 280 15.83 -3.65 -5.73
CA VAL A 280 14.43 -3.37 -6.06
C VAL A 280 14.26 -1.95 -6.59
N ARG A 281 13.71 -1.86 -7.81
CA ARG A 281 13.42 -0.61 -8.50
C ARG A 281 11.92 -0.30 -8.45
N VAL A 282 11.57 0.98 -8.40
CA VAL A 282 10.20 1.47 -8.13
C VAL A 282 9.74 2.46 -9.22
N PRO A 283 9.25 1.98 -10.37
CA PRO A 283 8.87 2.85 -11.50
C PRO A 283 7.80 3.89 -11.16
N PHE A 284 6.85 3.58 -10.28
CA PHE A 284 5.85 4.57 -9.83
C PHE A 284 6.48 5.81 -9.19
N LEU A 285 7.70 5.69 -8.65
CA LEU A 285 8.43 6.78 -8.00
C LEU A 285 9.51 7.41 -8.88
N ASP A 286 9.54 7.07 -10.18
CA ASP A 286 10.32 7.86 -11.13
C ASP A 286 9.92 9.34 -11.03
N ARG A 287 10.92 10.20 -10.92
CA ARG A 287 10.71 11.62 -10.60
C ARG A 287 9.77 12.30 -11.59
N GLU A 288 9.98 12.10 -12.89
CA GLU A 288 9.16 12.76 -13.92
C GLU A 288 7.72 12.27 -13.89
N PHE A 289 7.53 10.96 -13.68
CA PHE A 289 6.20 10.38 -13.59
C PHE A 289 5.47 10.82 -12.31
N ALA A 290 6.14 10.73 -11.16
CA ALA A 290 5.56 11.12 -9.87
C ALA A 290 5.24 12.62 -9.81
N GLU A 291 6.14 13.49 -10.30
CA GLU A 291 5.89 14.93 -10.41
C GLU A 291 4.71 15.21 -11.34
N PHE A 292 4.65 14.54 -12.50
CA PHE A 292 3.52 14.68 -13.41
C PHE A 292 2.19 14.31 -12.74
N VAL A 293 2.14 13.16 -12.04
CA VAL A 293 0.93 12.70 -11.32
C VAL A 293 0.55 13.66 -10.19
N ALA A 294 1.52 14.21 -9.47
CA ALA A 294 1.27 15.15 -8.39
C ALA A 294 0.66 16.46 -8.88
N TRP A 295 1.17 17.02 -9.99
CA TRP A 295 0.79 18.35 -10.47
C TRP A 295 -0.38 18.34 -11.46
N ASN A 296 -0.53 17.30 -12.28
CA ASN A 296 -1.46 17.31 -13.42
C ASN A 296 -2.69 16.40 -13.23
N VAL A 297 -2.62 15.41 -12.34
CA VAL A 297 -3.72 14.48 -12.13
C VAL A 297 -4.59 14.96 -10.98
N ARG A 298 -5.82 15.35 -11.32
CA ARG A 298 -6.78 15.87 -10.35
C ARG A 298 -7.24 14.80 -9.34
N PRO A 299 -7.53 15.17 -8.07
CA PRO A 299 -8.01 14.24 -7.05
C PRO A 299 -9.21 13.38 -7.49
N GLU A 300 -10.17 13.98 -8.20
CA GLU A 300 -11.41 13.31 -8.62
C GLU A 300 -11.18 12.21 -9.66
N TRP A 301 -10.03 12.26 -10.35
CA TRP A 301 -9.61 11.23 -11.28
C TRP A 301 -8.89 10.07 -10.58
N LYS A 302 -8.31 10.30 -9.39
CA LYS A 302 -7.65 9.26 -8.59
C LYS A 302 -8.67 8.41 -7.84
N LEU A 303 -9.68 9.04 -7.25
CA LEU A 303 -10.73 8.37 -6.48
C LEU A 303 -12.12 8.77 -7.00
N GLN A 304 -12.83 7.82 -7.63
CA GLN A 304 -14.12 8.10 -8.27
C GLN A 304 -15.24 7.24 -7.69
N GLY A 305 -16.43 7.83 -7.50
CA GLY A 305 -17.65 7.09 -7.13
C GLY A 305 -18.21 7.47 -5.76
N ARG A 306 -19.54 7.47 -5.64
CA ARG A 306 -20.24 8.00 -4.46
C ARG A 306 -20.46 6.96 -3.38
N TRP A 307 -20.95 5.79 -3.75
CA TRP A 307 -21.36 4.70 -2.84
C TRP A 307 -20.38 3.53 -2.85
N ARG A 308 -19.77 3.26 -4.01
CA ARG A 308 -18.68 2.29 -4.19
C ARG A 308 -17.50 3.02 -4.84
N PRO A 309 -16.65 3.69 -4.03
CA PRO A 309 -15.50 4.40 -4.57
C PRO A 309 -14.51 3.42 -5.20
N VAL A 310 -14.03 3.77 -6.39
CA VAL A 310 -13.01 3.06 -7.15
C VAL A 310 -11.71 3.81 -6.95
N THR A 311 -10.74 3.15 -6.33
CA THR A 311 -9.38 3.67 -6.14
C THR A 311 -8.58 3.55 -7.43
N LYS A 312 -7.55 4.40 -7.57
CA LYS A 312 -6.68 4.45 -8.75
C LYS A 312 -7.44 4.57 -10.06
N HIS A 313 -8.58 5.26 -10.08
CA HIS A 313 -9.54 5.17 -11.18
C HIS A 313 -8.92 5.53 -12.54
N ILE A 314 -8.21 6.66 -12.63
CA ILE A 314 -7.55 7.07 -13.86
C ILE A 314 -6.42 6.14 -14.29
N PHE A 315 -5.73 5.51 -13.34
CA PHE A 315 -4.66 4.56 -13.63
C PHE A 315 -5.25 3.24 -14.14
N ARG A 316 -6.34 2.74 -13.55
CA ARG A 316 -7.11 1.60 -14.10
C ARG A 316 -7.54 1.87 -15.53
N ARG A 317 -8.06 3.07 -15.82
CA ARG A 317 -8.41 3.48 -17.19
C ARG A 317 -7.21 3.52 -18.13
N ALA A 318 -6.06 3.99 -17.67
CA ALA A 318 -4.83 4.03 -18.46
C ALA A 318 -4.36 2.63 -18.85
N MET A 319 -4.49 1.66 -17.94
CA MET A 319 -3.99 0.29 -18.09
C MET A 319 -5.03 -0.71 -18.60
N HIS A 320 -6.30 -0.32 -18.76
CA HIS A 320 -7.41 -1.19 -19.17
C HIS A 320 -7.14 -1.96 -20.47
N SER A 321 -6.42 -1.37 -21.43
CA SER A 321 -6.09 -2.04 -22.70
C SER A 321 -4.95 -3.06 -22.58
N MET A 322 -4.21 -3.03 -21.47
CA MET A 322 -3.03 -3.88 -21.24
C MET A 322 -3.30 -5.01 -20.25
N LEU A 323 -4.30 -4.85 -19.38
CA LEU A 323 -4.62 -5.76 -18.28
C LEU A 323 -5.96 -6.47 -18.50
N GLN A 324 -6.17 -7.57 -17.78
CA GLN A 324 -7.44 -8.28 -17.76
C GLN A 324 -8.45 -7.58 -16.85
N GLU A 325 -9.74 -7.78 -17.11
CA GLU A 325 -10.83 -7.24 -16.27
C GLU A 325 -10.81 -7.80 -14.84
N GLU A 326 -10.17 -8.95 -14.61
CA GLU A 326 -10.01 -9.56 -13.29
C GLU A 326 -9.02 -8.81 -12.36
N VAL A 327 -8.27 -7.81 -12.87
CA VAL A 327 -7.24 -7.02 -12.17
C VAL A 327 -7.69 -5.57 -11.94
#